data_AF-U9T690-F1
#
_entry.id   AF-U9T690-F1
#
_cell.length_a   1.000
_cell.length_b   1.000
_cell.length_c   1.000
_cell.angle_alpha   90.00
_cell.angle_beta   90.00
_cell.angle_gamma   90.00
#
_symmetry.space_group_name_H-M   'P 1'
#
loop_
_entity.id
_entity.type
_entity.pdbx_description
1 polymer ?
#
loop_
_entity_poly.entity_id
_entity_poly.type
_entity_poly.pdbx_seq_one_letter_code
_entity_poly.pdbx_strand_id
1 'polypeptide(L)'
;MTDITLNCRIVSNDLLCDRRITIDRGQTVSALETAIRNNLGASFNNIPLDIRQIHPSSVNERRMQSQTLISEYFNGQPDTDYVHITVHPVSPKEKGSE
;
A
#
# COMPACT_ATOMS: atom_id res chain seq x y z
N MET A 1 -17.26 7.55 9.88
CA MET A 1 -16.38 6.47 9.42
C MET A 1 -16.78 6.23 7.98
N THR A 2 -15.85 6.50 7.07
CA THR A 2 -16.11 6.54 5.63
C THR A 2 -15.10 5.63 5.00
N ASP A 3 -15.57 4.52 4.45
CA ASP A 3 -14.73 3.58 3.73
C ASP A 3 -14.17 4.23 2.46
N ILE A 4 -12.94 3.86 2.14
CA ILE A 4 -12.26 4.21 0.90
C ILE A 4 -11.85 2.94 0.17
N THR A 5 -12.10 2.91 -1.13
CA THR A 5 -11.54 1.88 -2.00
C THR A 5 -10.28 2.41 -2.68
N LEU A 6 -9.15 1.72 -2.46
CA LEU A 6 -7.85 2.02 -3.02
C LEU A 6 -7.45 0.95 -4.04
N ASN A 7 -7.05 1.41 -5.24
CA ASN A 7 -6.37 0.56 -6.22
C ASN A 7 -4.90 0.50 -5.85
N CYS A 8 -4.46 -0.71 -5.52
CA CYS A 8 -3.15 -1.01 -4.99
C CYS A 8 -2.37 -1.79 -6.04
N ARG A 9 -1.19 -1.31 -6.42
CA ARG A 9 -0.30 -2.02 -7.33
C ARG A 9 0.87 -2.58 -6.57
N ILE A 10 0.97 -3.91 -6.53
CA ILE A 10 2.13 -4.60 -5.97
C ILE A 10 3.18 -4.66 -7.07
N VAL A 11 4.36 -4.10 -6.77
CA VAL A 11 5.50 -4.09 -7.67
C VAL A 11 6.64 -4.85 -6.99
N SER A 12 6.77 -6.12 -7.36
CA SER A 12 7.91 -6.98 -7.04
C SER A 12 8.67 -7.32 -8.33
N ASN A 13 9.93 -7.73 -8.20
CA ASN A 13 10.76 -8.11 -9.35
C ASN A 13 10.09 -9.12 -10.28
N ASP A 14 9.33 -10.06 -9.70
CA ASP A 14 8.70 -11.16 -10.43
C ASP A 14 7.16 -11.07 -10.45
N LEU A 15 6.57 -10.04 -9.82
CA LEU A 15 5.12 -9.93 -9.66
C LEU A 15 4.64 -8.49 -9.83
N LEU A 16 3.81 -8.29 -10.85
CA LEU A 16 2.96 -7.11 -11.02
C LEU A 16 1.51 -7.54 -10.79
N CYS A 17 0.91 -7.09 -9.70
CA CYS A 17 -0.47 -7.44 -9.36
C CYS A 17 -1.24 -6.19 -8.92
N ASP A 18 -2.39 -5.96 -9.54
CA ASP A 18 -3.32 -4.91 -9.13
C ASP A 18 -4.42 -5.49 -8.23
N ARG A 19 -4.70 -4.81 -7.13
CA ARG A 19 -5.68 -5.24 -6.13
C ARG A 19 -6.51 -4.07 -5.61
N ARG A 20 -7.81 -4.30 -5.42
CA ARG A 20 -8.71 -3.34 -4.79
C ARG A 20 -8.82 -3.66 -3.31
N ILE A 21 -8.46 -2.70 -2.47
CA ILE A 21 -8.56 -2.81 -1.02
C ILE A 21 -9.56 -1.76 -0.55
N THR A 22 -10.55 -2.19 0.21
CA THR A 22 -11.48 -1.30 0.90
C THR A 22 -11.11 -1.26 2.37
N ILE A 23 -10.98 -0.07 2.93
CA ILE A 23 -10.61 0.17 4.33
C ILE A 23 -11.23 1.46 4.84
N ASP A 24 -11.48 1.56 6.14
CA ASP A 24 -11.95 2.81 6.75
C ASP A 24 -10.84 3.87 6.77
N ARG A 25 -11.18 5.11 6.40
CA ARG A 25 -10.21 6.23 6.31
C ARG A 25 -9.67 6.70 7.67
N GLY A 26 -10.36 6.36 8.75
CA GLY A 26 -9.90 6.57 10.13
C GLY A 26 -8.94 5.47 10.61
N GLN A 27 -8.64 4.47 9.79
CA GLN A 27 -7.61 3.48 10.09
C GLN A 27 -6.21 3.99 9.76
N THR A 28 -5.21 3.34 10.34
CA THR A 28 -3.80 3.62 10.09
C THR A 28 -3.30 2.89 8.85
N VAL A 29 -2.17 3.33 8.31
CA VAL A 29 -1.49 2.64 7.21
C VAL A 29 -1.07 1.22 7.59
N SER A 30 -0.80 0.93 8.86
CA SER A 30 -0.52 -0.44 9.34
C SER A 30 -1.74 -1.36 9.21
N ALA A 31 -2.96 -0.85 9.40
CA ALA A 31 -4.18 -1.61 9.13
C ALA A 31 -4.34 -1.85 7.62
N LEU A 32 -4.02 -0.86 6.78
CA LEU A 32 -3.96 -1.03 5.31
C LEU A 32 -2.96 -2.10 4.90
N GLU A 33 -1.77 -2.11 5.49
CA GLU A 33 -0.74 -3.13 5.25
C GLU A 33 -1.26 -4.53 5.58
N THR A 34 -1.93 -4.67 6.72
CA THR A 34 -2.56 -5.93 7.13
C THR A 34 -3.66 -6.36 6.14
N ALA A 35 -4.49 -5.42 5.67
CA ALA A 35 -5.54 -5.70 4.68
C ALA A 35 -4.95 -6.14 3.33
N ILE A 36 -3.87 -5.51 2.88
CA ILE A 36 -3.14 -5.89 1.66
C ILE A 36 -2.56 -7.30 1.83
N ARG A 37 -1.90 -7.60 2.95
CA ARG A 37 -1.35 -8.94 3.25
C ARG A 37 -2.42 -10.03 3.23
N ASN A 38 -3.53 -9.81 3.93
CA ASN A 38 -4.64 -10.74 3.95
C ASN A 38 -5.20 -11.02 2.54
N ASN A 39 -5.14 -10.03 1.64
CA ASN A 39 -5.61 -10.18 0.27
C ASN A 39 -4.59 -10.89 -0.66
N LEU A 40 -3.29 -10.67 -0.43
CA LEU A 40 -2.20 -11.32 -1.17
C LEU A 40 -1.95 -12.77 -0.72
N GLY A 41 -2.33 -13.11 0.51
CA GLY A 41 -2.20 -14.44 1.08
C GLY A 41 -0.83 -14.71 1.73
N ALA A 42 -0.63 -15.98 2.10
CA ALA A 42 0.44 -16.42 2.99
C ALA A 42 1.86 -16.02 2.54
N SER A 43 2.11 -15.89 1.23
CA SER A 43 3.41 -15.56 0.66
C SER A 43 3.96 -14.19 1.09
N PHE A 44 3.09 -13.27 1.52
CA PHE A 44 3.48 -11.90 1.91
C PHE A 44 3.29 -11.60 3.40
N ASN A 45 2.87 -12.58 4.20
CA ASN A 45 2.58 -12.37 5.62
C ASN A 45 3.82 -11.98 6.45
N ASN A 46 4.99 -12.49 6.08
CA ASN A 46 6.25 -12.25 6.80
C ASN A 46 7.15 -11.22 6.12
N ILE A 47 6.72 -10.62 5.01
CA ILE A 47 7.52 -9.66 4.26
C ILE A 47 7.09 -8.24 4.64
N PRO A 48 8.02 -7.37 5.09
CA PRO A 48 7.72 -5.95 5.29
C PRO A 48 7.30 -5.31 3.97
N LEU A 49 6.23 -4.52 3.98
CA LEU A 49 5.74 -3.85 2.77
C LEU A 49 6.05 -2.35 2.86
N ASP A 50 6.71 -1.80 1.84
CA ASP A 50 6.85 -0.36 1.67
C ASP A 50 5.65 0.16 0.88
N ILE A 51 4.72 0.79 1.58
CA ILE A 51 3.49 1.34 0.99
C ILE A 51 3.73 2.80 0.63
N ARG A 52 3.45 3.14 -0.62
CA ARG A 52 3.62 4.48 -1.16
C ARG A 52 2.34 4.94 -1.81
N GLN A 53 1.99 6.19 -1.56
CA GLN A 53 0.91 6.87 -2.25
C GLN A 53 1.42 7.37 -3.61
N ILE A 54 0.59 7.16 -4.63
CA ILE A 54 0.75 7.79 -5.94
C ILE A 54 -0.40 8.77 -6.12
N HIS A 55 -0.07 9.96 -6.60
CA HIS A 55 -1.08 10.92 -7.03
C HIS A 55 -1.10 10.92 -8.56
N PRO A 56 -2.28 10.80 -9.22
CA PRO A 56 -2.36 10.71 -10.68
C PRO A 56 -1.73 11.92 -11.39
N SER A 57 -1.69 13.08 -10.73
CA SER A 57 -1.09 14.31 -11.24
C SER A 57 0.40 14.49 -10.87
N SER A 58 1.02 13.53 -10.19
CA SER A 58 2.41 13.63 -9.70
C SER A 58 3.21 12.39 -10.08
N VAL A 59 4.40 12.61 -10.64
CA VAL A 59 5.39 11.54 -10.86
C VAL A 59 6.08 11.08 -9.58
N ASN A 60 5.93 11.84 -8.48
CA ASN A 60 6.53 11.49 -7.20
C ASN A 60 5.60 10.60 -6.38
N GLU A 61 6.13 9.44 -5.98
CA GLU A 61 5.53 8.60 -4.96
C GLU A 61 5.84 9.16 -3.57
N ARG A 62 4.86 9.14 -2.67
CA ARG A 62 5.04 9.55 -1.26
C ARG A 62 4.99 8.32 -0.38
N ARG A 63 6.06 8.03 0.35
CA ARG A 63 6.07 6.95 1.35
C ARG A 63 5.05 7.22 2.45
N MET A 64 4.20 6.24 2.72
CA MET A 64 3.18 6.30 3.75
C MET A 64 3.73 5.76 5.08
N GLN A 65 3.40 6.43 6.18
CA GLN A 65 3.89 6.08 7.52
C GLN A 65 2.88 5.19 8.23
N SER A 66 3.36 4.09 8.81
CA SER A 66 2.52 3.02 9.39
C SER A 66 1.52 3.50 10.44
N GLN A 67 1.89 4.48 11.27
CA GLN A 67 1.05 5.03 12.34
C GLN A 67 0.15 6.19 11.89
N THR A 68 0.35 6.72 10.68
CA THR A 68 -0.46 7.82 10.16
C THR A 68 -1.80 7.31 9.65
N LEU A 69 -2.84 8.13 9.76
CA LEU A 69 -4.17 7.79 9.27
C LEU A 69 -4.22 7.85 7.75
N ILE A 70 -5.05 6.99 7.15
CA ILE A 70 -5.24 6.96 5.69
C ILE A 70 -5.84 8.28 5.19
N SER A 71 -6.70 8.91 5.99
CA SER A 71 -7.29 10.22 5.72
C SER A 71 -6.27 11.34 5.51
N GLU A 72 -5.08 11.27 6.11
CA GLU A 72 -4.01 12.26 5.91
C GLU A 72 -3.37 12.18 4.51
N TYR A 73 -3.47 11.01 3.87
CA TYR A 73 -2.99 10.81 2.50
C TYR A 73 -4.12 11.02 1.49
N PHE A 74 -5.31 10.53 1.80
CA PHE A 74 -6.47 10.59 0.92
C PHE A 74 -7.55 11.46 1.55
N ASN A 75 -7.68 12.71 1.09
CA ASN A 75 -8.67 13.68 1.56
C ASN A 75 -10.08 13.45 0.96
N GLY A 76 -10.19 12.68 -0.12
CA GLY A 76 -11.45 12.32 -0.79
C GLY A 76 -11.47 10.86 -1.22
N GLN A 77 -12.57 10.41 -1.83
CA GLN A 77 -12.58 9.15 -2.56
C GLN A 77 -11.77 9.34 -3.85
N PRO A 78 -10.65 8.61 -4.03
CA PRO A 78 -9.87 8.71 -5.24
C PRO A 78 -10.56 7.97 -6.37
N ASP A 79 -10.28 8.41 -7.59
CA ASP A 79 -10.93 7.95 -8.82
C ASP A 79 -10.50 6.52 -9.16
N THR A 80 -11.48 5.62 -9.33
CA THR A 80 -11.26 4.18 -9.44
C THR A 80 -10.54 3.73 -10.71
N ASP A 81 -10.25 4.64 -11.63
CA ASP A 81 -9.51 4.33 -12.87
C ASP A 81 -7.99 4.44 -12.69
N TYR A 82 -7.51 5.02 -11.58
CA TYR A 82 -6.09 5.23 -11.31
C TYR A 82 -5.55 4.32 -10.23
N VAL A 83 -4.24 4.09 -10.22
CA VAL A 83 -3.56 3.48 -9.08
C VAL A 83 -3.29 4.54 -8.03
N HIS A 84 -3.68 4.22 -6.80
CA HIS A 84 -3.61 5.12 -5.66
C HIS A 84 -2.41 4.84 -4.78
N ILE A 85 -2.03 3.57 -4.69
CA ILE A 85 -0.88 3.15 -3.92
C ILE A 85 -0.03 2.13 -4.67
N THR A 86 1.28 2.25 -4.55
CA THR A 86 2.23 1.19 -4.87
C THR A 86 2.70 0.51 -3.61
N VAL A 87 2.87 -0.80 -3.70
CA VAL A 87 3.32 -1.66 -2.60
C VAL A 87 4.56 -2.39 -3.08
N HIS A 88 5.67 -2.13 -2.42
CA HIS A 88 6.93 -2.79 -2.70
C HIS A 88 7.25 -3.77 -1.57
N PRO A 89 7.30 -5.08 -1.84
CA PRO A 89 7.82 -6.03 -0.88
C PRO A 89 9.29 -5.69 -0.61
N VAL A 90 9.62 -5.34 0.63
CA VAL A 90 11.00 -5.13 1.02
C VAL A 90 11.58 -6.52 1.22
N SER A 91 12.31 -7.02 0.22
CA SER A 91 13.12 -8.21 0.42
C SER A 91 13.92 -8.01 1.70
N PRO A 92 13.89 -8.93 2.66
CA PRO A 92 14.86 -8.88 3.75
C PRO A 92 16.20 -8.90 3.04
N LYS A 93 16.91 -7.78 3.02
CA LYS A 93 18.30 -7.79 2.57
C LYS A 93 18.93 -8.87 3.42
N GLU A 94 19.43 -9.93 2.78
CA GLU A 94 20.44 -10.76 3.40
C GLU A 94 21.40 -9.77 4.03
N LYS A 95 21.53 -9.82 5.36
CA LYS A 95 22.49 -8.99 6.07
C LYS A 95 23.78 -9.19 5.31
N GLY A 96 24.26 -8.13 4.66
CA GLY A 96 25.56 -8.14 4.01
C GLY A 96 26.54 -8.64 5.06
N SER A 97 27.14 -9.79 4.78
CA SER A 97 28.29 -10.30 5.50
C SER A 97 29.33 -9.18 5.54
N GLU A 98 29.69 -8.77 6.75
CA GLU A 98 30.88 -7.96 7.00
C GLU A 98 32.14 -8.80 6.78
#